data_AF-X0TR59-F1
#
_entry.id   AF-X0TR59-F1
#
_cell.length_a   1.000
_cell.length_b   1.000
_cell.length_c   1.000
_cell.angle_alpha   90.00
_cell.angle_beta   90.00
_cell.angle_gamma   90.00
#
_symmetry.space_group_name_H-M   'P 1'
#
loop_
_entity.id
_entity.type
_entity.pdbx_description
1 polymer ?
#
loop_
_entity_poly.entity_id
_entity_poly.type
_entity_poly.pdbx_seq_one_letter_code
_entity_poly.pdbx_strand_id
1 'polypeptide(L)'
;MGTLAKSNNNYSSKYKGRLDKQGDRIRIKSFYLSGYKLMSLILCIPLVLMLLGCNVFEIELFGKKFGRSSEAEGESSFDEIKDMAADDATGNGDTDAGDDNGDTQNGEGPETSEEGLLQQSEEQNDMQKSVLSMEELRFYFSEAMKHFGDGSYIIAEYYLNKIKDDYLVLQDHIFYYMAKSLLMQEKFIQSEEYYLKTIQNFPDSIWMELAALEIADLYYLQEDYISAEEKYSDFLSSYPE
;
A
#
# COMPACT_ATOMS: atom_id res chain seq x y z
N MET A 1 35.03 5.52 34.89
CA MET A 1 35.23 5.32 33.44
C MET A 1 35.33 3.82 33.19
N GLY A 2 34.47 3.11 32.48
CA GLY A 2 33.22 3.36 31.79
C GLY A 2 32.60 1.97 31.56
N THR A 3 31.28 1.91 31.65
CA THR A 3 30.39 0.74 31.60
C THR A 3 30.41 0.02 30.25
N LEU A 4 30.33 -1.32 30.28
CA LEU A 4 29.89 -2.13 29.14
C LEU A 4 28.86 -3.15 29.64
N ALA A 5 27.59 -2.79 29.48
CA ALA A 5 26.45 -3.64 29.72
C ALA A 5 26.37 -4.70 28.62
N LYS A 6 26.39 -5.97 29.01
CA LYS A 6 26.05 -7.10 28.12
C LYS A 6 24.55 -7.08 27.89
N SER A 7 24.12 -6.68 26.70
CA SER A 7 22.74 -6.89 26.24
C SER A 7 22.50 -8.39 26.04
N ASN A 8 21.53 -8.91 26.78
CA ASN A 8 21.09 -10.30 26.80
C ASN A 8 20.13 -10.55 25.64
N ASN A 9 20.61 -11.15 24.55
CA ASN A 9 19.75 -11.69 23.50
C ASN A 9 19.22 -13.07 23.92
N ASN A 10 18.07 -13.10 24.60
CA ASN A 10 17.41 -14.36 24.99
C ASN A 10 15.88 -14.31 24.77
N TYR A 11 15.44 -13.88 23.58
CA TYR A 11 14.02 -13.90 23.18
C TYR A 11 13.67 -14.93 22.10
N SER A 12 14.62 -15.79 21.69
CA SER A 12 14.44 -16.73 20.56
C SER A 12 13.65 -18.02 20.90
N SER A 13 13.34 -18.30 22.17
CA SER A 13 12.67 -19.57 22.53
C SER A 13 11.14 -19.49 22.70
N LYS A 14 10.53 -18.30 22.77
CA LYS A 14 9.10 -18.16 23.12
C LYS A 14 8.12 -18.30 21.94
N TYR A 15 8.61 -18.27 20.70
CA TYR A 15 7.74 -18.34 19.51
C TYR A 15 7.62 -19.74 18.88
N LYS A 16 8.37 -20.73 19.39
CA LYS A 16 8.33 -22.09 18.86
C LYS A 16 7.18 -22.96 19.41
N GLY A 17 6.40 -22.44 20.37
CA GLY A 17 5.30 -23.16 21.04
C GLY A 17 3.87 -22.78 20.63
N ARG A 18 3.68 -21.91 19.62
CA ARG A 18 2.32 -21.50 19.16
C ARG A 18 1.84 -22.20 17.88
N LEU A 19 2.52 -23.25 17.42
CA LEU A 19 2.04 -24.11 16.31
C LEU A 19 1.03 -25.17 16.77
N ASP A 20 0.78 -25.27 18.08
CA ASP A 20 -0.10 -26.28 18.67
C ASP A 20 -1.56 -25.80 18.79
N LYS A 21 -1.84 -24.54 18.40
CA LYS A 21 -3.21 -24.02 18.19
C LYS A 21 -3.89 -24.59 16.92
N GLN A 22 -3.64 -25.87 16.61
CA GLN A 22 -4.46 -26.65 15.69
C GLN A 22 -5.90 -26.87 16.22
N GLY A 23 -6.17 -26.55 17.50
CA GLY A 23 -7.52 -26.58 18.08
C GLY A 23 -8.51 -25.55 17.52
N ASP A 24 -8.04 -24.41 17.01
CA ASP A 24 -8.92 -23.33 16.52
C ASP A 24 -9.32 -23.46 15.05
N ARG A 25 -8.66 -24.38 14.30
CA ARG A 25 -9.10 -24.73 12.93
C ARG A 25 -10.48 -25.38 12.89
N ILE A 26 -11.03 -25.82 14.03
CA ILE A 26 -12.37 -26.39 14.13
C ILE A 26 -13.44 -25.28 14.24
N ARG A 27 -13.12 -24.10 14.79
CA ARG A 27 -14.09 -22.99 14.91
C ARG A 27 -14.28 -22.20 13.62
N ILE A 28 -13.25 -22.09 12.77
CA ILE A 28 -13.38 -21.36 11.50
C ILE A 28 -14.35 -22.09 10.55
N LYS A 29 -14.40 -23.44 10.57
CA LYS A 29 -15.40 -24.20 9.79
C LYS A 29 -16.85 -23.92 10.25
N SER A 30 -17.06 -23.50 11.49
CA SER A 30 -18.39 -23.15 12.01
C SER A 30 -18.90 -21.79 11.48
N PHE A 31 -18.01 -20.83 11.23
CA PHE A 31 -18.39 -19.51 10.73
C PHE A 31 -18.71 -19.52 9.24
N TYR A 32 -17.92 -20.24 8.43
CA TYR A 32 -18.25 -20.43 7.01
C TYR A 32 -19.59 -21.15 6.82
N LEU A 33 -20.00 -22.00 7.78
CA LEU A 33 -21.27 -22.74 7.76
C LEU A 33 -22.50 -21.86 8.14
N SER A 34 -22.30 -20.65 8.67
CA SER A 34 -23.42 -19.73 8.96
C SER A 34 -23.57 -18.66 7.88
N GLY A 35 -22.46 -18.19 7.29
CA GLY A 35 -22.47 -17.20 6.21
C GLY A 35 -23.12 -17.70 4.92
N TYR A 36 -22.90 -18.96 4.52
CA TYR A 36 -23.49 -19.49 3.28
C TYR A 36 -25.03 -19.58 3.34
N LYS A 37 -25.62 -19.73 4.54
CA LYS A 37 -27.08 -19.73 4.68
C LYS A 37 -27.68 -18.35 4.43
N LEU A 38 -27.00 -17.28 4.85
CA LEU A 38 -27.44 -15.91 4.60
C LEU A 38 -27.26 -15.53 3.12
N MET A 39 -26.10 -15.86 2.54
CA MET A 39 -25.82 -15.61 1.12
C MET A 39 -26.73 -16.44 0.20
N SER A 40 -27.01 -17.70 0.55
CA SER A 40 -27.97 -18.52 -0.18
C SER A 40 -29.40 -17.97 -0.11
N LEU A 41 -29.78 -17.33 1.00
CA LEU A 41 -31.10 -16.70 1.12
C LEU A 41 -31.21 -15.47 0.20
N ILE A 42 -30.18 -14.63 0.17
CA ILE A 42 -30.12 -13.42 -0.67
C ILE A 42 -30.13 -13.78 -2.17
N LEU A 43 -29.46 -14.86 -2.56
CA LEU A 43 -29.42 -15.30 -3.97
C LEU A 43 -30.73 -15.98 -4.42
N CYS A 44 -31.47 -16.61 -3.50
CA CYS A 44 -32.74 -17.27 -3.80
C CYS A 44 -33.91 -16.28 -3.96
N ILE A 45 -33.90 -15.13 -3.28
CA ILE A 45 -34.99 -14.14 -3.34
C ILE A 45 -35.25 -13.62 -4.78
N PRO A 46 -34.25 -13.16 -5.57
CA PRO A 46 -34.50 -12.72 -6.94
C PRO A 46 -34.92 -13.87 -7.87
N LEU A 47 -34.46 -15.10 -7.57
CA LEU A 47 -34.79 -16.29 -8.35
C LEU A 47 -36.25 -16.74 -8.13
N VAL A 48 -36.77 -16.59 -6.91
CA VAL A 48 -38.18 -16.78 -6.58
C VAL A 48 -39.06 -15.66 -7.17
N LEU A 49 -38.58 -14.41 -7.17
CA LEU A 49 -39.31 -13.28 -7.79
C LEU A 49 -39.45 -13.44 -9.31
N MET A 50 -38.45 -14.02 -9.99
CA MET A 50 -38.51 -14.32 -11.43
C MET A 50 -39.51 -15.44 -11.76
N LEU A 51 -39.66 -16.44 -10.89
CA LEU A 51 -40.57 -17.58 -11.12
C LEU A 51 -42.03 -17.27 -10.81
N LEU A 52 -42.31 -16.23 -10.02
CA LEU A 52 -43.67 -15.80 -9.70
C LEU A 52 -44.35 -14.94 -10.76
N GLY A 53 -43.72 -14.73 -11.92
CA GLY A 53 -44.41 -14.31 -13.16
C GLY A 53 -45.46 -13.20 -12.96
N CYS A 54 -45.07 -12.05 -12.43
CA CYS A 54 -45.95 -10.89 -12.40
C CYS A 54 -45.77 -10.06 -13.67
N ASN A 55 -46.67 -10.28 -14.62
CA ASN A 55 -47.04 -9.26 -15.58
C ASN A 55 -47.58 -8.04 -14.80
N VAL A 56 -47.05 -6.85 -15.10
CA VAL A 56 -47.50 -5.53 -14.60
C VAL A 56 -47.33 -5.30 -13.09
N PHE A 57 -46.17 -4.78 -12.71
CA PHE A 57 -46.02 -4.03 -11.47
C PHE A 57 -46.06 -2.54 -11.79
N GLU A 58 -47.22 -1.90 -11.61
CA GLU A 58 -47.30 -0.47 -11.35
C GLU A 58 -46.80 -0.24 -9.92
N ILE A 59 -45.57 0.24 -9.80
CA ILE A 59 -44.99 0.65 -8.53
C ILE A 59 -45.45 2.08 -8.27
N GLU A 60 -46.53 2.25 -7.49
CA GLU A 60 -46.81 3.52 -6.81
C GLU A 60 -45.88 3.64 -5.59
N LEU A 61 -44.64 4.06 -5.83
CA LEU A 61 -43.76 4.59 -4.79
C LEU A 61 -43.78 6.11 -4.92
N PHE A 62 -44.31 6.80 -3.90
CA PHE A 62 -44.33 8.26 -3.78
C PHE A 62 -45.24 9.07 -4.72
N GLY A 63 -46.47 8.60 -4.99
CA GLY A 63 -47.59 9.49 -5.38
C GLY A 63 -47.35 10.44 -6.56
N LYS A 64 -46.39 10.16 -7.44
CA LYS A 64 -46.01 11.02 -8.56
C LYS A 64 -46.20 10.24 -9.85
N LYS A 65 -47.34 10.49 -10.50
CA LYS A 65 -47.65 10.02 -11.86
C LYS A 65 -46.55 10.50 -12.82
N PHE A 66 -45.74 9.57 -13.32
CA PHE A 66 -44.92 9.82 -14.52
C PHE A 66 -45.64 9.21 -15.73
N GLY A 67 -46.53 10.03 -16.30
CA GLY A 67 -47.17 9.78 -17.58
C GLY A 67 -46.64 10.76 -18.62
N ARG A 68 -45.85 10.23 -19.56
CA ARG A 68 -45.77 10.56 -20.99
C ARG A 68 -46.46 11.85 -21.50
N SER A 69 -45.66 12.78 -22.00
CA SER A 69 -45.97 13.78 -23.04
C SER A 69 -44.64 14.19 -23.69
N SER A 70 -44.31 13.77 -24.92
CA SER A 70 -44.51 14.52 -26.19
C SER A 70 -44.01 15.98 -26.14
N GLU A 71 -42.94 16.22 -26.91
CA GLU A 71 -42.59 17.43 -27.67
C GLU A 71 -42.99 18.80 -27.10
N ALA A 72 -42.00 19.60 -26.74
CA ALA A 72 -41.94 21.01 -27.14
C ALA A 72 -40.52 21.56 -26.92
N GLU A 73 -40.07 22.28 -27.94
CA GLU A 73 -38.84 23.06 -28.00
C GLU A 73 -38.80 24.14 -26.91
N GLY A 74 -37.58 24.52 -26.52
CA GLY A 74 -37.35 25.59 -25.56
C GLY A 74 -35.86 25.87 -25.44
N GLU A 75 -35.38 26.75 -26.30
CA GLU A 75 -34.08 27.39 -26.23
C GLU A 75 -33.79 27.91 -24.81
N SER A 76 -32.61 27.61 -24.26
CA SER A 76 -32.07 28.37 -23.14
C SER A 76 -30.66 28.84 -23.45
N SER A 77 -30.58 30.15 -23.62
CA SER A 77 -29.43 31.04 -23.59
C SER A 77 -28.27 30.56 -22.72
N PHE A 78 -27.12 30.46 -23.37
CA PHE A 78 -25.80 30.32 -22.75
C PHE A 78 -25.29 31.72 -22.43
N ASP A 79 -25.50 32.18 -21.20
CA ASP A 79 -24.94 33.45 -20.71
C ASP A 79 -23.55 33.22 -20.11
N GLU A 80 -22.55 33.67 -20.87
CA GLU A 80 -21.46 34.57 -20.46
C GLU A 80 -20.89 34.39 -19.03
N ILE A 81 -19.89 33.51 -18.87
CA ILE A 81 -18.89 33.69 -17.81
C ILE A 81 -17.77 34.55 -18.39
N LYS A 82 -17.82 35.81 -17.98
CA LYS A 82 -16.87 36.87 -18.26
C LYS A 82 -15.68 36.79 -17.33
N ASP A 83 -14.51 36.92 -17.94
CA ASP A 83 -13.24 37.44 -17.47
C ASP A 83 -13.18 37.94 -16.01
N MET A 84 -12.27 37.34 -15.23
CA MET A 84 -11.46 38.09 -14.27
C MET A 84 -10.01 37.62 -14.38
N ALA A 85 -9.26 38.38 -15.18
CA ALA A 85 -7.81 38.51 -15.10
C ALA A 85 -7.45 39.60 -14.08
N ALA A 86 -6.44 39.32 -13.26
CA ALA A 86 -5.57 40.22 -12.50
C ALA A 86 -4.85 39.31 -11.47
N ASP A 87 -3.57 39.42 -11.13
CA ASP A 87 -2.43 40.24 -11.52
C ASP A 87 -1.22 39.47 -10.95
N ASP A 88 -0.16 39.29 -11.73
CA ASP A 88 1.13 39.94 -11.49
C ASP A 88 1.74 39.70 -10.08
N ALA A 89 2.77 38.85 -10.03
CA ALA A 89 3.98 39.10 -9.24
C ALA A 89 5.09 38.18 -9.72
N THR A 90 5.85 38.72 -10.66
CA THR A 90 7.23 38.36 -10.95
C THR A 90 8.08 38.35 -9.67
N GLY A 91 8.91 37.32 -9.52
CA GLY A 91 9.85 37.17 -8.42
C GLY A 91 11.13 36.53 -8.91
N ASN A 92 11.88 37.29 -9.72
CA ASN A 92 13.25 36.99 -10.09
C ASN A 92 14.13 36.86 -8.84
N GLY A 93 14.93 35.80 -8.81
CA GLY A 93 16.02 35.60 -7.87
C GLY A 93 17.22 35.06 -8.63
N ASP A 94 17.78 35.89 -9.50
CA ASP A 94 19.10 35.70 -10.10
C ASP A 94 20.19 35.92 -9.04
N THR A 95 21.05 34.92 -8.87
CA THR A 95 22.44 35.03 -8.38
C THR A 95 23.23 34.05 -9.24
N ASP A 96 23.80 34.47 -10.36
CA ASP A 96 25.05 35.22 -10.54
C ASP A 96 26.33 34.55 -10.00
N ALA A 97 27.12 34.09 -10.98
CA ALA A 97 28.56 34.04 -11.17
C ALA A 97 29.55 33.38 -10.18
N GLY A 98 30.44 32.58 -10.80
CA GLY A 98 31.73 32.08 -10.34
C GLY A 98 32.04 30.77 -11.07
N ASP A 99 32.41 30.78 -12.36
CA ASP A 99 33.74 31.10 -12.91
C ASP A 99 34.89 30.29 -12.26
N ASP A 100 35.46 29.34 -13.02
CA ASP A 100 36.87 29.36 -13.45
C ASP A 100 37.45 27.96 -13.75
N ASN A 101 37.92 27.87 -15.00
CA ASN A 101 38.84 27.00 -15.74
C ASN A 101 39.50 25.73 -15.15
N GLY A 102 39.69 24.77 -16.06
CA GLY A 102 40.70 23.72 -15.97
C GLY A 102 40.74 22.80 -17.20
N ASP A 103 41.34 23.28 -18.30
CA ASP A 103 41.82 22.51 -19.45
C ASP A 103 42.64 21.26 -19.04
N THR A 104 42.56 20.15 -19.80
CA THR A 104 43.73 19.57 -20.50
C THR A 104 43.30 18.48 -21.50
N GLN A 105 43.96 18.57 -22.65
CA GLN A 105 43.86 17.89 -23.93
C GLN A 105 44.25 16.40 -24.00
N ASN A 106 43.72 15.78 -25.08
CA ASN A 106 44.35 14.87 -26.06
C ASN A 106 44.64 13.39 -25.74
N GLY A 107 44.14 12.55 -26.66
CA GLY A 107 44.59 11.19 -26.93
C GLY A 107 43.83 10.61 -28.14
N GLU A 108 44.38 10.83 -29.33
CA GLU A 108 43.91 10.31 -30.63
C GLU A 108 44.02 8.78 -30.74
N GLY A 109 43.04 8.16 -31.43
CA GLY A 109 43.00 6.99 -32.34
C GLY A 109 43.97 5.79 -32.22
N PRO A 110 43.73 4.67 -32.95
CA PRO A 110 43.03 4.61 -34.24
C PRO A 110 42.00 3.47 -34.41
N GLU A 111 41.25 3.60 -35.51
CA GLU A 111 40.32 2.65 -36.12
C GLU A 111 40.97 1.32 -36.54
N THR A 112 40.19 0.23 -36.63
CA THR A 112 40.09 -0.62 -37.85
C THR A 112 39.04 -1.75 -37.76
N SER A 113 38.16 -1.74 -38.77
CA SER A 113 37.52 -2.85 -39.52
C SER A 113 36.60 -3.88 -38.85
N GLU A 114 35.30 -3.66 -39.07
CA GLU A 114 34.29 -4.48 -39.77
C GLU A 114 34.38 -6.02 -39.93
N GLU A 115 33.17 -6.59 -39.89
CA GLU A 115 32.63 -7.83 -40.48
C GLU A 115 32.67 -9.18 -39.70
N GLY A 116 31.47 -9.59 -39.29
CA GLY A 116 30.96 -10.95 -39.46
C GLY A 116 31.08 -11.90 -38.28
N LEU A 117 29.96 -12.23 -37.62
CA LEU A 117 29.24 -13.49 -37.83
C LEU A 117 28.16 -13.67 -36.74
N LEU A 118 26.92 -13.79 -37.18
CA LEU A 118 25.82 -14.37 -36.42
C LEU A 118 26.14 -15.83 -36.08
N GLN A 119 26.20 -16.20 -34.80
CA GLN A 119 25.49 -17.37 -34.26
C GLN A 119 25.76 -17.64 -32.78
N GLN A 120 24.67 -18.05 -32.12
CA GLN A 120 24.59 -18.87 -30.91
C GLN A 120 24.93 -18.20 -29.57
N SER A 121 23.89 -17.99 -28.75
CA SER A 121 23.51 -19.03 -27.79
C SER A 121 22.17 -18.67 -27.13
N GLU A 122 21.13 -19.44 -27.46
CA GLU A 122 20.06 -19.75 -26.51
C GLU A 122 20.67 -20.53 -25.32
N GLU A 123 20.02 -20.41 -24.17
CA GLU A 123 20.22 -21.21 -22.95
C GLU A 123 21.47 -20.93 -22.11
N GLN A 124 21.31 -20.00 -21.15
CA GLN A 124 21.36 -20.24 -19.70
C GLN A 124 21.69 -18.91 -19.02
N ASN A 125 20.69 -18.26 -18.42
CA ASN A 125 20.99 -17.35 -17.32
C ASN A 125 19.90 -17.46 -16.25
N ASP A 126 20.25 -18.17 -15.19
CA ASP A 126 19.58 -18.14 -13.91
C ASP A 126 19.24 -16.69 -13.55
N MET A 127 17.94 -16.39 -13.54
CA MET A 127 17.29 -15.39 -12.70
C MET A 127 18.15 -14.15 -12.41
N GLN A 128 18.57 -13.44 -13.46
CA GLN A 128 19.20 -12.14 -13.30
C GLN A 128 18.11 -11.18 -12.82
N LYS A 129 17.92 -11.11 -11.49
CA LYS A 129 17.12 -10.06 -10.85
C LYS A 129 17.71 -8.75 -11.35
N SER A 130 17.02 -8.11 -12.31
CA SER A 130 17.44 -6.82 -12.83
C SER A 130 17.47 -5.87 -11.64
N VAL A 131 18.66 -5.45 -11.25
CA VAL A 131 18.84 -4.45 -10.20
C VAL A 131 18.11 -3.20 -10.68
N LEU A 132 17.04 -2.83 -9.98
CA LEU A 132 16.27 -1.64 -10.32
C LEU A 132 17.16 -0.42 -10.19
N SER A 133 17.08 0.48 -11.17
CA SER A 133 17.75 1.78 -11.11
C SER A 133 17.15 2.65 -10.01
N MET A 134 17.91 3.64 -9.53
CA MET A 134 17.40 4.60 -8.54
C MET A 134 16.16 5.37 -9.03
N GLU A 135 16.05 5.60 -10.34
CA GLU A 135 14.87 6.20 -10.98
C GLU A 135 13.63 5.31 -10.77
N GLU A 136 13.75 4.01 -11.07
CA GLU A 136 12.66 3.03 -10.91
C GLU A 136 12.27 2.84 -9.45
N LEU A 137 13.26 2.79 -8.54
CA LEU A 137 12.99 2.67 -7.10
C LEU A 137 12.17 3.86 -6.58
N ARG A 138 12.54 5.08 -6.98
CA ARG A 138 11.80 6.31 -6.63
C ARG A 138 10.41 6.33 -7.25
N PHE A 139 10.31 5.95 -8.51
CA PHE A 139 9.04 5.86 -9.22
C PHE A 139 8.05 4.94 -8.50
N TYR A 140 8.46 3.72 -8.18
CA TYR A 140 7.59 2.76 -7.50
C TYR A 140 7.22 3.20 -6.09
N PHE A 141 8.14 3.81 -5.34
CA PHE A 141 7.81 4.35 -4.03
C PHE A 141 6.78 5.49 -4.13
N SER A 142 6.94 6.38 -5.11
CA SER A 142 5.99 7.48 -5.36
C SER A 142 4.60 6.96 -5.72
N GLU A 143 4.51 5.98 -6.63
CA GLU A 143 3.22 5.37 -7.00
C GLU A 143 2.57 4.64 -5.81
N ALA A 144 3.37 3.95 -4.99
CA ALA A 144 2.87 3.35 -3.75
C ALA A 144 2.23 4.39 -2.82
N MET A 145 2.90 5.51 -2.57
CA MET A 145 2.39 6.56 -1.66
C MET A 145 1.14 7.24 -2.20
N LYS A 146 1.09 7.48 -3.51
CA LYS A 146 -0.10 7.99 -4.19
C LYS A 146 -1.31 7.07 -4.00
N HIS A 147 -1.15 5.79 -4.34
CA HIS A 147 -2.24 4.82 -4.18
C HIS A 147 -2.62 4.56 -2.72
N PHE A 148 -1.66 4.65 -1.80
CA PHE A 148 -1.94 4.59 -0.37
C PHE A 148 -2.84 5.75 0.06
N GLY A 149 -2.52 6.98 -0.36
CA GLY A 149 -3.33 8.18 -0.08
C GLY A 149 -4.74 8.10 -0.68
N ASP A 150 -4.88 7.47 -1.84
CA ASP A 150 -6.18 7.24 -2.48
C ASP A 150 -7.00 6.09 -1.84
N GLY A 151 -6.49 5.45 -0.79
CA GLY A 151 -7.11 4.28 -0.16
C GLY A 151 -7.07 3.00 -1.00
N SER A 152 -6.30 3.01 -2.09
CA SER A 152 -6.11 1.86 -3.00
C SER A 152 -5.01 0.92 -2.47
N TYR A 153 -5.23 0.37 -1.26
CA TYR A 153 -4.19 -0.33 -0.50
C TYR A 153 -3.61 -1.58 -1.17
N ILE A 154 -4.40 -2.29 -1.99
CA ILE A 154 -3.92 -3.43 -2.79
C ILE A 154 -2.87 -2.98 -3.82
N ILE A 155 -3.09 -1.81 -4.45
CA ILE A 155 -2.19 -1.26 -5.45
C ILE A 155 -0.93 -0.69 -4.77
N ALA A 156 -1.10 -0.05 -3.61
CA ALA A 156 0.03 0.40 -2.79
C ALA A 156 0.94 -0.79 -2.40
N GLU A 157 0.35 -1.89 -1.89
CA GLU A 157 1.07 -3.14 -1.58
C GLU A 157 1.82 -3.70 -2.80
N TYR A 158 1.19 -3.67 -3.99
CA TYR A 158 1.83 -4.12 -5.22
C TYR A 158 3.13 -3.35 -5.51
N TYR A 159 3.08 -2.02 -5.48
CA TYR A 159 4.25 -1.19 -5.75
C TYR A 159 5.33 -1.31 -4.68
N LEU A 160 4.95 -1.35 -3.40
CA LEU A 160 5.90 -1.56 -2.30
C LEU A 160 6.62 -2.91 -2.44
N ASN A 161 5.92 -3.96 -2.87
CA ASN A 161 6.53 -5.29 -3.04
C ASN A 161 7.59 -5.33 -4.14
N LYS A 162 7.53 -4.42 -5.12
CA LYS A 162 8.55 -4.33 -6.18
C LYS A 162 9.89 -3.82 -5.68
N ILE A 163 9.90 -3.05 -4.60
CA ILE A 163 11.08 -2.31 -4.15
C ILE A 163 11.56 -2.69 -2.75
N LYS A 164 10.79 -3.47 -1.98
CA LYS A 164 11.08 -3.76 -0.56
C LYS A 164 12.44 -4.39 -0.27
N ASP A 165 13.00 -5.13 -1.24
CA ASP A 165 14.27 -5.83 -1.08
C ASP A 165 15.44 -5.07 -1.72
N ASP A 166 15.17 -4.01 -2.48
CA ASP A 166 16.16 -3.29 -3.29
C ASP A 166 16.35 -1.83 -2.83
N TYR A 167 15.30 -1.18 -2.32
CA TYR A 167 15.35 0.22 -1.90
C TYR A 167 15.75 0.38 -0.42
N LEU A 168 16.97 -0.04 -0.09
CA LEU A 168 17.46 -0.12 1.29
C LEU A 168 17.40 1.22 2.05
N VAL A 169 17.58 2.35 1.35
CA VAL A 169 17.56 3.70 1.95
C VAL A 169 16.19 4.07 2.54
N LEU A 170 15.09 3.55 1.98
CA LEU A 170 13.72 3.81 2.44
C LEU A 170 13.04 2.54 2.93
N GLN A 171 13.82 1.53 3.32
CA GLN A 171 13.25 0.21 3.65
C GLN A 171 12.36 0.24 4.89
N ASP A 172 12.66 1.10 5.86
CA ASP A 172 11.82 1.35 7.03
C ASP A 172 10.45 1.93 6.66
N HIS A 173 10.43 2.93 5.75
CA HIS A 173 9.21 3.50 5.19
C HIS A 173 8.41 2.44 4.43
N ILE A 174 9.09 1.65 3.60
CA ILE A 174 8.44 0.59 2.82
C ILE A 174 7.80 -0.45 3.75
N PHE A 175 8.50 -0.90 4.78
CA PHE A 175 7.94 -1.87 5.73
C PHE A 175 6.76 -1.29 6.50
N TYR A 176 6.87 -0.05 6.99
CA TYR A 176 5.77 0.61 7.69
C TYR A 176 4.52 0.75 6.80
N TYR A 177 4.64 1.33 5.59
CA TYR A 177 3.50 1.49 4.70
C TYR A 177 2.98 0.17 4.12
N MET A 178 3.83 -0.87 4.04
CA MET A 178 3.39 -2.22 3.71
C MET A 178 2.49 -2.76 4.83
N ALA A 179 2.91 -2.64 6.09
CA ALA A 179 2.13 -3.05 7.25
C ALA A 179 0.77 -2.34 7.30
N LYS A 180 0.76 -1.01 7.10
CA LYS A 180 -0.47 -0.20 7.01
C LYS A 180 -1.39 -0.68 5.88
N SER A 181 -0.84 -0.85 4.67
CA SER A 181 -1.62 -1.28 3.51
C SER A 181 -2.24 -2.66 3.72
N LEU A 182 -1.52 -3.57 4.37
CA LEU A 182 -2.02 -4.90 4.73
C LEU A 182 -3.08 -4.84 5.82
N LEU A 183 -2.91 -3.98 6.83
CA LEU A 183 -3.88 -3.77 7.91
C LEU A 183 -5.22 -3.30 7.34
N MET A 184 -5.19 -2.33 6.43
CA MET A 184 -6.38 -1.79 5.77
C MET A 184 -7.10 -2.80 4.86
N GLN A 185 -6.43 -3.90 4.52
CA GLN A 185 -7.01 -5.04 3.81
C GLN A 185 -7.42 -6.19 4.76
N GLU A 186 -7.39 -5.97 6.07
CA GLU A 186 -7.64 -6.97 7.12
C GLU A 186 -6.67 -8.19 7.05
N LYS A 187 -5.52 -8.02 6.40
CA LYS A 187 -4.45 -9.04 6.32
C LYS A 187 -3.57 -8.99 7.56
N PHE A 188 -4.18 -9.21 8.72
CA PHE A 188 -3.57 -8.91 10.02
C PHE A 188 -2.23 -9.64 10.27
N ILE A 189 -2.11 -10.93 9.91
CA ILE A 189 -0.87 -11.71 10.12
C ILE A 189 0.30 -11.10 9.35
N GLN A 190 0.06 -10.68 8.10
CA GLN A 190 1.10 -10.09 7.26
C GLN A 190 1.41 -8.67 7.72
N SER A 191 0.39 -7.91 8.15
CA SER A 191 0.57 -6.58 8.72
C SER A 191 1.47 -6.61 9.96
N GLU A 192 1.18 -7.53 10.89
CA GLU A 192 1.98 -7.78 12.09
C GLU A 192 3.45 -8.07 11.73
N GLU A 193 3.69 -8.95 10.75
CA GLU A 193 5.04 -9.28 10.29
C GLU A 193 5.84 -8.04 9.87
N TYR A 194 5.23 -7.13 9.10
CA TYR A 194 5.93 -5.94 8.63
C TYR A 194 6.09 -4.87 9.71
N TYR A 195 5.13 -4.69 10.63
CA TYR A 195 5.35 -3.83 11.80
C TYR A 195 6.51 -4.33 12.65
N LEU A 196 6.58 -5.64 12.90
CA LEU A 196 7.69 -6.24 13.62
C LEU A 196 9.02 -6.04 12.90
N LYS A 197 9.06 -6.13 11.56
CA LYS A 197 10.28 -5.81 10.79
C LYS A 197 10.69 -4.35 10.97
N THR A 198 9.74 -3.40 10.96
CA THR A 198 10.04 -1.98 11.22
C THR A 198 10.68 -1.81 12.60
N ILE A 199 10.06 -2.36 13.65
CA ILE A 199 10.51 -2.23 15.04
C ILE A 199 11.87 -2.90 15.26
N GLN A 200 12.06 -4.11 14.73
CA GLN A 200 13.25 -4.92 15.01
C GLN A 200 14.47 -4.50 14.18
N ASN A 201 14.26 -4.13 12.92
CA ASN A 201 15.36 -3.84 12.01
C ASN A 201 15.72 -2.36 11.97
N PHE A 202 14.80 -1.47 12.35
CA PHE A 202 14.98 -0.02 12.29
C PHE A 202 14.60 0.65 13.61
N PRO A 203 15.34 0.37 14.71
CA PRO A 203 15.04 0.93 16.03
C PRO A 203 15.15 2.47 16.09
N ASP A 204 15.92 3.07 15.19
CA ASP A 204 16.12 4.53 15.10
C ASP A 204 15.17 5.20 14.08
N SER A 205 14.24 4.44 13.48
CA SER A 205 13.30 4.98 12.49
C SER A 205 12.25 5.86 13.15
N ILE A 206 11.86 6.93 12.45
CA ILE A 206 10.71 7.77 12.83
C ILE A 206 9.39 6.99 12.89
N TRP A 207 9.31 5.83 12.22
CA TRP A 207 8.13 4.98 12.18
C TRP A 207 8.09 3.94 13.29
N MET A 208 9.18 3.78 14.04
CA MET A 208 9.33 2.70 15.00
C MET A 208 8.31 2.80 16.13
N GLU A 209 8.15 4.00 16.70
CA GLU A 209 7.16 4.26 17.75
C GLU A 209 5.74 4.04 17.23
N LEU A 210 5.40 4.63 16.08
CA LEU A 210 4.07 4.45 15.46
C LEU A 210 3.77 2.97 15.18
N ALA A 211 4.73 2.20 14.65
CA ALA A 211 4.59 0.77 14.41
C ALA A 211 4.35 -0.01 15.72
N ALA A 212 5.00 0.39 16.82
CA ALA A 212 4.82 -0.23 18.13
C ALA A 212 3.45 0.07 18.76
N LEU A 213 2.85 1.22 18.48
CA LEU A 213 1.47 1.50 18.87
C LEU A 213 0.49 0.73 17.97
N GLU A 214 0.71 0.76 16.65
CA GLU A 214 -0.21 0.15 15.68
C GLU A 214 -0.24 -1.38 15.75
N ILE A 215 0.82 -2.04 16.24
CA ILE A 215 0.76 -3.49 16.52
C ILE A 215 -0.16 -3.79 17.71
N ALA A 216 -0.25 -2.90 18.70
CA ALA A 216 -1.20 -3.03 19.80
C ALA A 216 -2.64 -2.85 19.28
N ASP A 217 -2.87 -1.83 18.44
CA ASP A 217 -4.14 -1.62 17.75
C ASP A 217 -4.53 -2.82 16.88
N LEU A 218 -3.57 -3.43 16.19
CA LEU A 218 -3.79 -4.63 15.39
C LEU A 218 -4.32 -5.78 16.24
N TYR A 219 -3.72 -6.07 17.40
CA TYR A 219 -4.23 -7.10 18.30
C TYR A 219 -5.60 -6.75 18.87
N TYR A 220 -5.85 -5.48 19.15
CA TYR A 220 -7.17 -5.02 19.57
C TYR A 220 -8.22 -5.27 18.48
N LEU A 221 -7.92 -4.95 17.21
CA LEU A 221 -8.80 -5.20 16.06
C LEU A 221 -9.05 -6.70 15.83
N GLN A 222 -8.09 -7.56 16.19
CA GLN A 222 -8.26 -9.02 16.17
C GLN A 222 -9.03 -9.58 17.37
N GLU A 223 -9.48 -8.72 18.29
CA GLU A 223 -10.11 -9.09 19.57
C GLU A 223 -9.19 -9.93 20.49
N ASP A 224 -7.87 -9.91 20.26
CA ASP A 224 -6.88 -10.50 21.18
C ASP A 224 -6.48 -9.47 22.25
N TYR A 225 -7.43 -9.16 23.13
CA TYR A 225 -7.28 -8.11 24.14
C TYR A 225 -6.13 -8.37 25.12
N ILE A 226 -5.76 -9.63 25.35
CA ILE A 226 -4.63 -9.99 26.22
C ILE A 226 -3.32 -9.54 25.56
N SER A 227 -3.14 -9.88 24.28
CA SER A 227 -1.95 -9.43 23.52
C SER A 227 -1.96 -7.92 23.32
N ALA A 228 -3.12 -7.30 23.10
CA ALA A 228 -3.25 -5.86 22.97
C ALA A 228 -2.84 -5.13 24.26
N GLU A 229 -3.33 -5.57 25.43
CA GLU A 229 -2.96 -5.00 26.74
C GLU A 229 -1.44 -5.12 26.99
N GLU A 230 -0.84 -6.28 26.70
CA GLU A 230 0.61 -6.47 26.80
C GLU A 230 1.35 -5.44 25.93
N LYS A 231 0.91 -5.24 24.68
CA LYS A 231 1.58 -4.32 23.74
C LYS A 231 1.37 -2.85 24.08
N TYR A 232 0.18 -2.44 24.51
CA TYR A 232 -0.04 -1.08 25.00
C TYR A 232 0.79 -0.80 26.26
N SER A 233 0.90 -1.76 27.18
CA SER A 233 1.72 -1.62 28.38
C SER A 233 3.21 -1.51 28.04
N ASP A 234 3.70 -2.33 27.12
CA ASP A 234 5.06 -2.25 26.58
C ASP A 234 5.33 -0.87 25.95
N PHE A 235 4.37 -0.37 25.16
CA PHE A 235 4.44 0.94 24.51
C PHE A 235 4.52 2.07 25.53
N LEU A 236 3.58 2.16 26.47
CA LEU A 236 3.55 3.20 27.51
C LEU A 236 4.78 3.18 28.41
N SER A 237 5.36 1.99 28.64
CA SER A 237 6.60 1.86 29.41
C SER A 237 7.83 2.37 28.65
N SER A 238 7.80 2.29 27.31
CA SER A 238 8.90 2.69 26.43
C SER A 238 8.79 4.17 26.00
N TYR A 239 7.57 4.70 25.86
CA TYR A 239 7.24 6.05 25.41
C TYR A 239 6.22 6.71 26.37
N PRO A 240 6.68 7.24 27.51
CA PRO A 240 5.78 7.76 28.56
C PRO A 240 5.33 9.23 28.36
N GLU A 241 5.80 9.92 27.33
CA GLU A 241 5.48 11.34 27.05
C GLU A 241 4.25 11.50 26.14
#